data_AF-A0AAW6UV00-F1
#
_entry.id   AF-A0AAW6UV00-F1
#
_cell.length_a   1.000
_cell.length_b   1.000
_cell.length_c   1.000
_cell.angle_alpha   90.00
_cell.angle_beta   90.00
_cell.angle_gamma   90.00
#
_symmetry.space_group_name_H-M   'P 1'
#
loop_
_entity.id
_entity.type
_entity.pdbx_description
1 polymer ?
#
loop_
_entity_poly.entity_id
_entity_poly.type
_entity_poly.pdbx_seq_one_letter_code
_entity_poly.pdbx_strand_id
1 'polypeptide(L)'
;MKIKYLKNAPQGKPGDISEVPDLQANILIKLKFAEPVDDGPLIEFLKNLNGTSVVDDFGSLVEAQKADIGPEVVAQKPIQKAKPIKPKQTRTSKAK
;
A
#
# COMPACT_ATOMS: atom_id res chain seq x y z
N MET A 1 -4.91 -12.59 0.64
CA MET A 1 -5.76 -11.39 0.45
C MET A 1 -6.67 -11.16 1.66
N LYS A 2 -6.97 -9.90 2.00
CA LYS A 2 -8.05 -9.57 2.96
C LYS A 2 -9.38 -9.41 2.25
N ILE A 3 -10.43 -9.96 2.85
CA ILE A 3 -11.80 -9.86 2.35
C ILE A 3 -12.74 -9.48 3.48
N LYS A 4 -13.83 -8.78 3.15
CA LYS A 4 -14.94 -8.49 4.04
C LYS A 4 -16.11 -9.37 3.67
N TYR A 5 -16.59 -10.20 4.59
CA TYR A 5 -17.76 -11.04 4.34
C TYR A 5 -19.02 -10.20 4.19
N LEU A 6 -19.83 -10.50 3.18
CA LEU A 6 -21.16 -9.91 2.95
C LEU A 6 -22.28 -10.82 3.44
N LYS A 7 -22.01 -12.13 3.55
CA LYS A 7 -22.96 -13.17 3.95
C LYS A 7 -22.33 -14.06 5.02
N ASN A 8 -23.17 -14.81 5.73
CA ASN A 8 -22.69 -15.85 6.65
C ASN A 8 -21.88 -16.89 5.89
N ALA A 9 -20.67 -17.14 6.36
CA ALA A 9 -19.79 -18.20 5.91
C ALA A 9 -19.36 -19.05 7.13
N PRO A 10 -18.92 -20.30 6.93
CA PRO A 10 -18.36 -21.11 8.03
C PRO A 10 -17.17 -20.43 8.72
N GLN A 11 -16.48 -19.56 7.98
CA GLN A 11 -15.26 -18.89 8.37
C GLN A 11 -15.51 -17.50 9.02
N GLY A 12 -16.74 -16.96 8.95
CA GLY A 12 -17.02 -15.59 9.41
C GLY A 12 -18.47 -15.13 9.20
N LYS A 13 -18.86 -14.07 9.92
CA LYS A 13 -20.18 -13.44 9.80
C LYS A 13 -20.15 -12.26 8.81
N PRO A 14 -21.30 -11.83 8.26
CA PRO A 14 -21.35 -10.64 7.41
C PRO A 14 -20.83 -9.43 8.20
N GLY A 15 -19.89 -8.70 7.60
CA GLY A 15 -19.18 -7.58 8.19
C GLY A 15 -17.77 -7.91 8.68
N ASP A 16 -17.47 -9.19 8.94
CA ASP A 16 -16.14 -9.59 9.43
C ASP A 16 -15.09 -9.46 8.33
N ILE A 17 -13.91 -8.99 8.72
CA ILE A 17 -12.72 -8.93 7.86
C ILE A 17 -11.85 -10.14 8.20
N SER A 18 -11.42 -10.87 7.18
CA SER A 18 -10.51 -12.01 7.37
C SER A 18 -9.46 -12.07 6.27
N GLU A 19 -8.28 -12.54 6.65
CA GLU A 19 -7.19 -12.81 5.72
C GLU A 19 -7.28 -14.25 5.23
N VAL A 20 -7.39 -14.42 3.91
CA VAL A 20 -7.71 -15.70 3.27
C VAL A 20 -6.79 -15.89 2.05
N PRO A 21 -6.42 -17.14 1.69
CA PRO A 21 -5.65 -17.40 0.47
C PRO A 21 -6.33 -16.87 -0.79
N ASP A 22 -5.53 -16.42 -1.76
CA ASP A 22 -6.03 -15.69 -2.94
C ASP A 22 -7.01 -16.52 -3.78
N LEU A 23 -6.79 -17.83 -3.90
CA LEU A 23 -7.71 -18.73 -4.60
C LEU A 23 -9.10 -18.74 -3.95
N GLN A 24 -9.16 -18.85 -2.62
CA GLN A 24 -10.41 -18.87 -1.87
C GLN A 24 -11.06 -17.49 -1.88
N ALA A 25 -10.28 -16.41 -1.71
CA ALA A 25 -10.77 -15.04 -1.83
C ALA A 25 -11.43 -14.79 -3.20
N ASN A 26 -10.77 -15.18 -4.29
CA ASN A 26 -11.30 -15.04 -5.65
C ASN A 26 -12.64 -15.77 -5.85
N ILE A 27 -12.79 -16.96 -5.28
CA ILE A 27 -14.05 -17.71 -5.33
C ILE A 27 -15.14 -16.97 -4.54
N LEU A 28 -14.85 -16.54 -3.31
CA LEU A 28 -15.81 -15.84 -2.45
C LEU A 28 -16.27 -14.50 -3.05
N ILE A 29 -15.36 -13.77 -3.68
CA ILE A 29 -15.66 -12.51 -4.39
C ILE A 29 -16.54 -12.79 -5.60
N LYS A 30 -16.20 -13.79 -6.44
CA LYS A 30 -17.02 -14.16 -7.62
C LYS A 30 -18.43 -14.60 -7.24
N LEU A 31 -18.59 -15.29 -6.11
CA LEU A 31 -19.88 -15.73 -5.59
C LEU A 31 -20.67 -14.61 -4.88
N LYS A 32 -20.12 -13.39 -4.79
CA LYS A 32 -20.70 -12.26 -4.03
C LYS A 32 -20.97 -12.61 -2.56
N PHE A 33 -20.08 -13.43 -1.97
CA PHE A 33 -20.08 -13.74 -0.55
C PHE A 33 -19.18 -12.80 0.25
N ALA A 34 -18.19 -12.19 -0.40
CA ALA A 34 -17.27 -11.26 0.21
C ALA A 34 -16.83 -10.18 -0.79
N GLU A 35 -16.35 -9.05 -0.28
CA GLU A 35 -15.70 -7.99 -1.05
C GLU A 35 -14.20 -7.96 -0.75
N PRO A 36 -13.34 -7.67 -1.75
CA PRO A 36 -11.94 -7.44 -1.49
C PRO A 36 -11.78 -6.20 -0.60
N VAL A 37 -10.96 -6.30 0.42
CA VAL A 37 -10.52 -5.14 1.21
C VAL A 37 -9.15 -4.79 0.70
N ASP A 38 -9.08 -3.74 -0.12
CA ASP A 38 -7.80 -3.19 -0.53
C ASP A 38 -7.18 -2.47 0.68
N ASP A 39 -6.15 -3.08 1.26
CA ASP A 39 -5.24 -2.41 2.22
C ASP A 39 -4.29 -1.42 1.50
N GLY A 40 -4.54 -1.13 0.22
CA GLY A 40 -3.84 -0.07 -0.47
C GLY A 40 -4.21 1.26 0.16
N PRO A 41 -3.27 2.20 0.39
CA PRO A 41 -3.67 3.54 0.74
C PRO A 41 -4.59 4.01 -0.40
N LEU A 42 -5.83 4.37 -0.04
CA LEU A 42 -6.77 4.97 -0.97
C LEU A 42 -6.25 6.38 -1.29
N ILE A 43 -5.19 6.42 -2.10
CA ILE A 43 -4.57 7.66 -2.57
C ILE A 43 -5.52 8.20 -3.63
N GLU A 44 -6.53 8.93 -3.17
CA GLU A 44 -7.26 9.81 -4.06
C GLU A 44 -6.32 10.94 -4.46
N PHE A 45 -6.08 11.15 -5.75
CA PHE A 45 -5.30 12.29 -6.21
C PHE A 45 -6.17 13.54 -6.29
N LEU A 46 -5.60 14.70 -5.98
CA LEU A 46 -6.28 15.99 -6.09
C LEU A 46 -6.67 16.23 -7.54
N LYS A 47 -7.93 16.62 -7.78
CA LYS A 47 -8.45 16.98 -9.09
C LYS A 47 -8.88 18.44 -9.08
N ASN A 48 -8.71 19.12 -10.21
CA ASN A 48 -9.30 20.45 -10.38
C ASN A 48 -10.81 20.36 -10.62
N LEU A 49 -11.50 21.50 -10.68
CA LEU A 49 -12.95 21.56 -10.95
C LEU A 49 -13.35 20.94 -12.29
N ASN A 50 -12.41 20.83 -13.23
CA ASN A 50 -12.60 20.21 -14.54
C ASN A 50 -12.33 18.69 -14.52
N GLY A 51 -12.02 18.11 -13.34
CA GLY A 51 -11.80 16.67 -13.16
C GLY A 51 -10.42 16.17 -13.59
N THR A 52 -9.49 17.03 -14.02
CA THR A 52 -8.13 16.64 -14.36
C THR A 52 -7.24 16.60 -13.11
N SER A 53 -6.35 15.61 -13.03
CA SER A 53 -5.41 15.48 -11.91
C SER A 53 -4.50 16.69 -11.80
N VAL A 54 -4.31 17.17 -10.56
CA VAL A 54 -3.40 18.27 -10.24
C VAL A 54 -2.00 17.70 -10.01
N VAL A 55 -1.02 18.41 -10.54
CA VAL A 55 0.39 18.04 -10.57
C VAL A 55 1.19 19.15 -9.91
N ASP A 56 2.25 18.80 -9.18
CA ASP A 56 3.17 19.77 -8.59
C ASP A 56 4.15 20.36 -9.64
N ASP A 57 4.99 21.29 -9.19
CA ASP A 57 6.00 21.96 -10.03
C ASP A 57 7.06 21.00 -10.62
N PHE A 58 7.13 19.75 -10.12
CA PHE A 58 8.06 18.71 -10.58
C PHE A 58 7.39 17.68 -11.51
N GLY A 59 6.09 17.81 -11.80
CA GLY A 59 5.39 16.84 -12.62
C GLY A 59 4.83 15.63 -11.84
N SER A 60 4.82 15.67 -10.52
CA SER A 60 4.33 14.59 -9.65
C SER A 60 2.86 14.79 -9.24
N LEU A 61 2.08 13.69 -9.17
CA LEU A 61 0.65 13.74 -8.82
C LEU A 61 0.46 14.07 -7.34
N VAL A 62 -0.36 15.07 -7.04
CA VAL A 62 -0.64 15.49 -5.67
C VAL A 62 -1.67 14.58 -5.02
N GLU A 63 -1.29 13.92 -3.93
CA GLU A 63 -2.18 13.08 -3.13
C GLU A 63 -3.17 13.95 -2.33
N ALA A 64 -4.48 13.69 -2.45
CA ALA A 64 -5.50 14.31 -1.65
C ALA A 64 -5.51 13.64 -0.27
N GLN A 65 -4.85 14.30 0.69
CA GLN A 65 -4.96 13.92 2.09
C GLN A 65 -6.38 14.24 2.57
N LYS A 66 -7.25 13.23 2.63
CA LYS A 66 -8.45 13.33 3.47
C LYS A 66 -7.96 13.34 4.91
N ALA A 67 -7.83 14.53 5.46
CA ALA A 67 -7.52 14.71 6.87
C ALA A 67 -8.73 14.25 7.68
N ASP A 68 -8.78 12.96 8.01
CA ASP A 68 -9.45 12.54 9.24
C ASP A 68 -8.69 13.22 10.38
N ILE A 69 -9.33 14.17 11.05
CA ILE A 69 -8.80 14.87 12.21
C ILE A 69 -8.74 13.86 13.36
N GLY A 70 -7.67 13.05 13.38
CA GLY A 70 -7.27 12.15 14.45
C GLY A 70 -5.79 12.38 14.74
N PRO A 71 -5.32 12.17 15.99
CA PRO A 71 -4.02 12.68 16.42
C PRO A 71 -2.88 11.95 15.70
N GLU A 72 -1.89 12.76 15.31
CA GLU A 72 -0.62 12.45 14.66
C GLU A 72 -0.03 11.07 14.97
N VAL A 73 0.25 10.30 13.92
CA VAL A 73 1.46 9.47 13.87
C VAL A 73 2.21 9.83 12.59
N VAL A 74 3.21 10.70 12.75
CA VAL A 74 4.17 11.09 11.73
C VAL A 74 5.00 9.85 11.34
N ALA A 75 4.53 9.07 10.37
CA ALA A 75 5.34 8.05 9.73
C ALA A 75 6.27 8.73 8.69
N GLN A 76 7.41 9.21 9.17
CA GLN A 76 8.50 9.69 8.33
C GLN A 76 8.91 8.56 7.37
N LYS A 77 8.63 8.72 6.06
CA LYS A 77 9.26 7.90 5.02
C LYS A 77 10.79 8.06 5.14
N PRO A 78 11.59 7.03 5.44
CA PRO A 78 13.03 7.16 5.35
C PRO A 78 13.40 7.22 3.86
N ILE A 79 13.73 8.43 3.42
CA ILE A 79 14.44 8.73 2.17
C ILE A 79 15.65 7.80 2.10
N GLN A 80 15.63 6.87 1.14
CA GLN A 80 16.76 6.00 0.85
C GLN A 80 17.92 6.86 0.33
N LYS A 81 18.86 7.20 1.22
CA LYS A 81 20.13 7.81 0.82
C LYS A 81 20.97 6.71 0.14
N ALA A 82 21.02 6.74 -1.18
CA ALA A 82 21.97 5.94 -1.96
C ALA A 82 23.40 6.28 -1.53
N LYS A 83 24.13 5.29 -0.98
CA LYS A 83 25.57 5.40 -0.70
C LYS A 83 26.35 5.29 -2.02
N PRO A 84 27.31 6.18 -2.31
CA PRO A 84 28.18 6.02 -3.46
C PRO A 84 29.17 4.87 -3.21
N ILE A 85 29.28 3.97 -4.19
CA ILE A 85 30.19 2.81 -4.19
C ILE A 85 31.64 3.32 -4.29
N LYS A 86 32.46 3.10 -3.26
CA LYS A 86 33.92 3.29 -3.34
C LYS A 86 34.58 1.96 -3.79
N PRO A 87 35.61 2.01 -4.66
CA PRO A 87 36.24 0.82 -5.24
C PRO A 87 37.02 0.01 -4.18
N LYS A 88 36.84 -1.32 -4.18
CA LYS A 88 37.61 -2.27 -3.35
C LYS A 88 39.08 -2.27 -3.80
N GLN A 89 39.99 -1.87 -2.91
CA GLN A 89 41.42 -2.16 -3.07
C GLN A 89 41.73 -3.53 -2.46
N THR A 90 42.17 -4.48 -3.29
CA THR A 90 42.72 -5.77 -2.87
C THR A 90 44.17 -5.54 -2.42
N ARG A 91 44.46 -5.69 -1.12
CA ARG A 91 45.83 -5.76 -0.63
C ARG A 91 46.24 -7.22 -0.48
N THR A 92 47.29 -7.60 -1.19
CA THR A 92 48.06 -8.83 -0.98
C THR A 92 48.68 -8.81 0.41
N SER A 93 48.66 -9.96 1.11
CA SER A 93 49.57 -10.19 2.23
C SER A 93 50.20 -11.57 2.09
N LYS A 94 51.54 -11.57 2.04
CA LYS A 94 52.42 -12.73 2.18
C LYS A 94 52.53 -13.08 3.67
N ALA A 95 52.50 -14.37 4.00
CA ALA A 95 53.05 -14.99 5.20
C ALA A 95 53.03 -16.51 4.96
N LYS A 96 54.01 -17.33 5.34
CA LYS A 96 55.38 -17.20 5.85
C LYS A 96 56.07 -18.50 5.44
#